data_AF-A0A6L5YKK1-F1
#
_entry.id   AF-A0A6L5YKK1-F1
#
_cell.length_a   1.000
_cell.length_b   1.000
_cell.length_c   1.000
_cell.angle_alpha   90.00
_cell.angle_beta   90.00
_cell.angle_gamma   90.00
#
_symmetry.space_group_name_H-M   'P 1'
#
loop_
_entity.id
_entity.type
_entity.pdbx_description
1 polymer ?
#
loop_
_entity_poly.entity_id
_entity_poly.type
_entity_poly.pdbx_seq_one_letter_code
_entity_poly.pdbx_strand_id
1 'polypeptide(L)'
;MAIGGIGTKGYTVGYETRRTDRNTAGRNFAGEIEKTVNVDNIAACNKTFELQGSGAILSTIHVQTGESIGIYYDEEAGGNHMVAKIKGTDGSEKEIKIDPDKVDPSNASYVEMLALSAHLKQQGKIDSPAGGIVAMTMAKRVQEANARQGEIYDKSNFLSEMQSTLEDCLKNGLMDTYMRYIKEVGIYAAMTGRSA
;
A
#
# COMPACT_ATOMS: atom_id res chain seq x y z
N MET A 1 25.47 20.28 -56.29
CA MET A 1 26.21 19.52 -55.26
C MET A 1 25.15 18.83 -54.41
N ALA A 2 24.98 17.51 -54.25
CA ALA A 2 25.73 16.28 -54.50
C ALA A 2 24.81 15.27 -55.26
N ILE A 3 25.23 14.37 -56.16
CA ILE A 3 25.95 13.07 -56.01
C ILE A 3 25.32 12.20 -54.89
N GLY A 4 24.84 10.96 -55.04
CA GLY A 4 24.76 9.96 -56.13
C GLY A 4 24.48 8.55 -55.52
N GLY A 5 23.90 7.61 -56.31
CA GLY A 5 23.88 6.13 -56.08
C GLY A 5 22.55 5.58 -55.52
N ILE A 6 21.65 4.88 -56.26
CA ILE A 6 21.68 3.54 -56.91
C ILE A 6 21.99 2.37 -55.96
N GLY A 7 21.07 1.39 -55.84
CA GLY A 7 21.46 0.01 -55.50
C GLY A 7 20.46 -0.92 -54.78
N THR A 8 19.43 -1.37 -55.49
CA THR A 8 18.79 -2.71 -55.50
C THR A 8 18.77 -3.64 -54.25
N LYS A 9 17.54 -4.07 -53.91
CA LYS A 9 17.03 -5.43 -53.56
C LYS A 9 17.85 -6.36 -52.63
N GLY A 10 17.26 -6.66 -51.47
CA GLY A 10 17.50 -7.87 -50.68
C GLY A 10 16.54 -7.94 -49.48
N TYR A 11 15.83 -9.06 -49.32
CA TYR A 11 14.75 -9.32 -48.36
C TYR A 11 15.14 -9.17 -46.87
N THR A 12 14.22 -8.68 -46.03
CA THR A 12 13.93 -9.18 -44.65
C THR A 12 12.56 -8.67 -44.20
N VAL A 13 11.54 -9.54 -44.15
CA VAL A 13 10.90 -10.08 -42.93
C VAL A 13 10.28 -9.00 -42.04
N GLY A 14 8.95 -9.07 -41.95
CA GLY A 14 8.13 -8.11 -41.24
C GLY A 14 8.42 -7.99 -39.76
N TYR A 15 8.34 -6.76 -39.29
CA TYR A 15 7.75 -6.44 -38.00
C TYR A 15 7.02 -5.11 -38.19
N GLU A 16 5.70 -5.17 -38.37
CA GLU A 16 4.88 -4.07 -37.91
C GLU A 16 5.23 -3.89 -36.44
N THR A 17 5.88 -2.77 -36.09
CA THR A 17 6.00 -2.40 -34.69
C THR A 17 4.61 -1.96 -34.28
N ARG A 18 3.74 -2.92 -33.97
CA ARG A 18 2.56 -2.71 -33.12
C ARG A 18 3.11 -2.10 -31.83
N ARG A 19 3.05 -0.76 -31.76
CA ARG A 19 3.00 -0.05 -30.49
C ARG A 19 1.65 -0.39 -29.86
N THR A 20 1.52 -1.63 -29.41
CA THR A 20 0.45 -2.02 -28.51
C THR A 20 0.68 -1.25 -27.21
N ASP A 21 -0.39 -0.62 -26.73
CA ASP A 21 -0.55 0.17 -25.51
C ASP A 21 0.01 -0.51 -24.25
N ARG A 22 1.33 -0.58 -24.11
CA ARG A 22 2.00 -1.29 -23.02
C ARG A 22 2.11 -0.49 -21.72
N ASN A 23 1.50 0.69 -21.61
CA ASN A 23 1.69 1.54 -20.42
C ASN A 23 0.44 2.31 -19.96
N THR A 24 -0.76 1.87 -20.32
CA THR A 24 -1.99 2.46 -19.75
C THR A 24 -2.22 1.94 -18.33
N ALA A 25 -2.07 0.63 -18.09
CA ALA A 25 -2.27 0.03 -16.78
C ALA A 25 -1.23 0.49 -15.72
N GLY A 26 0.07 0.57 -16.08
CA GLY A 26 1.13 0.98 -15.15
C GLY A 26 1.11 2.47 -14.78
N ARG A 27 0.64 3.35 -15.70
CA ARG A 27 0.40 4.77 -15.39
C ARG A 27 -0.83 4.96 -14.50
N ASN A 28 -1.87 4.16 -14.72
CA ASN A 28 -3.05 4.16 -13.86
C ASN A 28 -2.72 3.65 -12.46
N PHE A 29 -1.90 2.59 -12.33
CA PHE A 29 -1.44 2.09 -11.03
C PHE A 29 -0.65 3.14 -10.25
N ALA A 30 0.29 3.84 -10.88
CA ALA A 30 1.04 4.93 -10.27
C ALA A 30 0.15 6.11 -9.82
N GLY A 31 -0.76 6.55 -10.70
CA GLY A 31 -1.70 7.63 -10.41
C GLY A 31 -2.78 7.25 -9.41
N GLU A 32 -3.18 5.98 -9.34
CA GLU A 32 -4.10 5.46 -8.32
C GLU A 32 -3.39 5.28 -6.98
N ILE A 33 -2.14 4.83 -6.95
CA ILE A 33 -1.30 4.75 -5.74
C ILE A 33 -1.11 6.14 -5.13
N GLU A 34 -0.82 7.16 -5.94
CA GLU A 34 -0.67 8.55 -5.48
C GLU A 34 -2.02 9.14 -5.03
N LYS A 35 -3.12 8.70 -5.64
CA LYS A 35 -4.51 8.98 -5.20
C LYS A 35 -4.97 8.14 -4.02
N THR A 36 -4.27 7.08 -3.61
CA THR A 36 -4.72 6.22 -2.49
C THR A 36 -4.55 6.92 -1.13
N VAL A 37 -3.82 8.03 -1.09
CA VAL A 37 -3.79 8.97 0.06
C VAL A 37 -4.61 10.25 -0.23
N ASN A 38 -5.30 10.32 -1.38
CA ASN A 38 -6.09 11.47 -1.76
C ASN A 38 -7.59 11.13 -1.76
N VAL A 39 -8.35 12.11 -1.30
CA VAL A 39 -9.76 12.12 -0.91
C VAL A 39 -10.73 11.68 -2.04
N ASP A 40 -10.25 11.31 -3.23
CA ASP A 40 -11.06 11.06 -4.43
C ASP A 40 -11.62 9.63 -4.54
N ASN A 41 -10.99 8.61 -3.91
CA ASN A 41 -11.56 7.24 -3.87
C ASN A 41 -12.79 7.13 -2.93
N ILE A 42 -13.13 8.20 -2.23
CA ILE A 42 -14.32 8.37 -1.40
C ILE A 42 -15.60 8.48 -2.25
N ALA A 43 -15.50 8.84 -3.53
CA ALA A 43 -16.63 9.23 -4.37
C ALA A 43 -17.65 8.11 -4.70
N ALA A 44 -17.35 6.84 -4.40
CA ALA A 44 -18.27 5.71 -4.66
C ALA A 44 -19.26 5.43 -3.50
N CYS A 45 -19.08 6.04 -2.33
CA CYS A 45 -20.02 5.93 -1.22
C CYS A 45 -20.67 7.30 -1.00
N ASN A 46 -22.00 7.36 -1.01
CA ASN A 46 -22.78 8.56 -0.68
C ASN A 46 -22.67 8.98 0.81
N LYS A 47 -21.53 8.73 1.46
CA LYS A 47 -21.21 9.06 2.84
C LYS A 47 -19.92 9.86 2.89
N THR A 48 -19.95 10.98 3.60
CA THR A 48 -18.75 11.73 3.97
C THR A 48 -17.91 10.83 4.86
N PHE A 49 -16.77 10.31 4.37
CA PHE A 49 -15.87 9.57 5.24
C PHE A 49 -15.09 10.55 6.10
N GLU A 50 -15.31 10.46 7.40
CA GLU A 50 -14.51 11.19 8.37
C GLU A 50 -13.25 10.39 8.65
N LEU A 51 -12.09 10.93 8.26
CA LEU A 51 -10.83 10.47 8.83
C LEU A 51 -10.91 10.64 10.34
N GLN A 52 -10.36 9.66 11.06
CA GLN A 52 -10.36 9.64 12.51
C GLN A 52 -9.62 10.88 13.04
N GLY A 53 -10.26 11.58 13.98
CA GLY A 53 -9.93 12.95 14.38
C GLY A 53 -8.63 13.14 15.17
N SER A 54 -8.45 14.35 15.71
CA SER A 54 -7.25 14.79 16.43
C SER A 54 -6.76 13.78 17.46
N GLY A 55 -5.48 13.38 17.35
CA GLY A 55 -4.83 12.42 18.25
C GLY A 55 -4.48 11.08 17.59
N ALA A 56 -5.04 10.78 16.41
CA ALA A 56 -4.62 9.61 15.64
C ALA A 56 -3.18 9.78 15.15
N ILE A 57 -2.35 8.77 15.40
CA ILE A 57 -1.00 8.67 14.84
C ILE A 57 -1.08 8.45 13.32
N LEU A 58 -2.07 7.64 12.93
CA LEU A 58 -2.38 7.31 11.55
C LEU A 58 -3.89 7.30 11.40
N SER A 59 -4.40 7.92 10.34
CA SER A 59 -5.77 7.69 9.88
C SER A 59 -5.79 7.38 8.40
N THR A 60 -6.62 6.41 8.01
CA THR A 60 -6.80 5.97 6.62
C THR A 60 -8.22 5.48 6.41
N ILE A 61 -8.59 5.29 5.14
CA ILE A 61 -9.86 4.67 4.74
C ILE A 61 -9.52 3.37 4.03
N HIS A 62 -10.20 2.28 4.39
CA HIS A 62 -10.04 1.03 3.68
C HIS A 62 -10.63 1.15 2.27
N VAL A 63 -9.79 0.94 1.25
CA VAL A 63 -10.10 1.24 -0.15
C VAL A 63 -11.26 0.41 -0.73
N GLN A 64 -11.53 -0.79 -0.20
CA GLN A 64 -12.63 -1.64 -0.69
C GLN A 64 -13.94 -1.42 0.06
N THR A 65 -13.88 -1.23 1.39
CA THR A 65 -15.08 -1.21 2.25
C THR A 65 -15.53 0.20 2.60
N GLY A 66 -14.65 1.20 2.47
CA GLY A 66 -14.89 2.57 2.94
C GLY A 66 -14.82 2.71 4.46
N GLU A 67 -14.40 1.68 5.20
CA GLU A 67 -14.25 1.77 6.66
C GLU A 67 -13.16 2.77 7.02
N SER A 68 -13.47 3.69 7.94
CA SER A 68 -12.50 4.66 8.45
C SER A 68 -11.70 4.01 9.58
N ILE A 69 -10.38 4.05 9.47
CA ILE A 69 -9.44 3.42 10.41
C ILE A 69 -8.56 4.50 11.03
N GLY A 70 -8.42 4.47 12.35
CA GLY A 70 -7.54 5.35 13.11
C GLY A 70 -6.70 4.54 14.07
N ILE A 71 -5.40 4.80 14.11
CA ILE A 71 -4.47 4.19 15.04
C ILE A 71 -4.08 5.22 16.10
N TYR A 72 -4.18 4.83 17.36
CA TYR A 72 -3.88 5.63 18.53
C TYR A 72 -2.98 4.85 19.48
N TYR A 73 -2.32 5.55 20.40
CA TYR A 73 -1.74 4.90 21.57
C TYR A 73 -2.86 4.38 22.50
N ASP A 74 -2.65 3.20 23.08
CA ASP A 74 -3.51 2.72 24.18
C ASP A 74 -3.02 3.35 25.49
N GLU A 75 -3.67 4.45 25.89
CA GLU A 75 -3.33 5.19 27.11
C GLU A 75 -3.58 4.37 28.40
N GLU A 76 -4.50 3.40 28.36
CA GLU A 76 -4.89 2.60 29.53
C GLU A 76 -3.95 1.42 29.78
N ALA A 77 -3.44 0.80 28.71
CA ALA A 77 -2.59 -0.38 28.80
C ALA A 77 -1.18 -0.05 29.36
N GLY A 78 -0.74 1.21 29.20
CA GLY A 78 0.65 1.60 29.46
C GLY A 78 1.63 0.95 28.45
N GLY A 79 2.70 1.68 28.14
CA GLY A 79 3.74 1.19 27.21
C GLY A 79 3.42 1.38 25.73
N ASN A 80 3.96 0.51 24.87
CA ASN A 80 3.96 0.65 23.41
C ASN A 80 2.67 0.14 22.71
N HIS A 81 1.63 -0.20 23.47
CA HIS A 81 0.39 -0.74 22.92
C HIS A 81 -0.37 0.30 22.09
N MET A 82 -1.01 -0.17 21.04
CA MET A 82 -1.79 0.62 20.10
C MET A 82 -3.26 0.18 20.14
N VAL A 83 -4.17 1.11 19.84
CA VAL A 83 -5.57 0.79 19.59
C VAL A 83 -5.96 1.26 18.19
N ALA A 84 -6.51 0.35 17.41
CA ALA A 84 -7.15 0.67 16.14
C ALA A 84 -8.64 0.88 16.36
N LYS A 85 -9.14 2.06 16.00
CA LYS A 85 -10.57 2.38 15.98
C LYS A 85 -11.05 2.32 14.53
N ILE A 86 -11.99 1.44 14.25
CA ILE A 86 -12.59 1.23 12.93
C ILE A 86 -14.04 1.68 12.99
N LYS A 87 -14.41 2.61 12.11
CA LYS A 87 -15.79 3.08 11.93
C LYS A 87 -16.33 2.52 10.61
N GLY A 88 -17.31 1.64 10.74
CA GLY A 88 -18.07 1.05 9.65
C GLY A 88 -18.84 2.09 8.86
N THR A 89 -19.11 1.80 7.59
CA THR A 89 -19.93 2.71 6.77
C THR A 89 -21.35 2.79 7.30
N ASP A 90 -21.86 1.74 7.93
CA ASP A 90 -23.15 1.67 8.62
C ASP A 90 -23.20 2.46 9.95
N GLY A 91 -22.08 3.04 10.38
CA GLY A 91 -21.96 3.74 11.67
C GLY A 91 -21.61 2.81 12.83
N SER A 92 -21.35 1.52 12.58
CA SER A 92 -20.77 0.65 13.59
C SER A 92 -19.36 1.10 13.96
N GLU A 93 -18.96 0.86 15.20
CA GLU A 93 -17.62 1.17 15.69
C GLU A 93 -17.01 -0.06 16.33
N LYS A 94 -15.72 -0.27 16.08
CA LYS A 94 -14.95 -1.41 16.61
C LYS A 94 -13.58 -0.92 17.05
N GLU A 95 -13.15 -1.37 18.22
CA GLU A 95 -11.80 -1.13 18.73
C GLU A 95 -11.01 -2.44 18.77
N ILE A 96 -9.74 -2.39 18.35
CA ILE A 96 -8.83 -3.53 18.36
C ILE A 96 -7.55 -3.09 19.06
N LYS A 97 -7.23 -3.73 20.20
CA LYS A 97 -5.97 -3.54 20.91
C LYS A 97 -4.87 -4.37 20.24
N ILE A 98 -3.74 -3.75 19.98
CA ILE A 98 -2.63 -4.31 19.21
C ILE A 98 -1.33 -4.07 19.98
N ASP A 99 -0.56 -5.14 20.16
CA ASP A 99 0.81 -5.06 20.64
C ASP A 99 1.75 -5.05 19.42
N PRO A 100 2.30 -3.89 19.01
CA PRO A 100 3.11 -3.79 17.80
C PRO A 100 4.40 -4.61 17.86
N ASP A 101 4.91 -4.90 19.07
CA ASP A 101 6.12 -5.70 19.24
C ASP A 101 5.87 -7.20 18.96
N LYS A 102 4.60 -7.63 18.94
CA LYS A 102 4.18 -9.00 18.60
C LYS A 102 3.64 -9.15 17.17
N VAL A 103 3.59 -8.07 16.39
CA VAL A 103 3.14 -8.14 15.00
C VAL A 103 4.24 -8.77 14.15
N ASP A 104 3.94 -9.91 13.53
CA ASP A 104 4.79 -10.55 12.52
C ASP A 104 4.32 -10.14 11.11
N PRO A 105 5.09 -9.34 10.36
CA PRO A 105 4.72 -8.92 9.01
C PRO A 105 4.47 -10.05 8.00
N SER A 106 4.94 -11.27 8.29
CA SER A 106 4.66 -12.45 7.46
C SER A 106 3.35 -13.17 7.82
N ASN A 107 2.69 -12.77 8.90
CA ASN A 107 1.41 -13.30 9.37
C ASN A 107 0.61 -12.22 10.13
N ALA A 108 0.30 -11.13 9.43
CA ALA A 108 -0.40 -9.97 10.00
C ALA A 108 -1.64 -9.61 9.17
N SER A 109 -2.61 -9.03 9.85
CA SER A 109 -3.75 -8.35 9.24
C SER A 109 -3.38 -6.94 8.78
N TYR A 110 -4.24 -6.35 7.95
CA TYR A 110 -4.06 -4.96 7.50
C TYR A 110 -3.99 -3.99 8.68
N VAL A 111 -4.89 -4.16 9.66
CA VAL A 111 -4.94 -3.29 10.84
C VAL A 111 -3.71 -3.45 11.73
N GLU A 112 -3.21 -4.68 11.92
CA GLU A 112 -1.96 -4.94 12.64
C GLU A 112 -0.75 -4.28 11.95
N MET A 113 -0.68 -4.33 10.63
CA MET A 113 0.39 -3.67 9.86
C MET A 113 0.32 -2.15 9.91
N LEU A 114 -0.87 -1.55 9.88
CA LEU A 114 -1.04 -0.10 10.08
C LEU A 114 -0.58 0.32 11.48
N ALA A 115 -0.93 -0.46 12.51
CA ALA A 115 -0.51 -0.20 13.87
C ALA A 115 1.02 -0.34 14.04
N LEU A 116 1.62 -1.38 13.45
CA LEU A 116 3.07 -1.55 13.43
C LEU A 116 3.78 -0.38 12.73
N SER A 117 3.30 0.03 11.57
CA SER A 117 3.89 1.16 10.84
C SER A 117 3.78 2.48 11.62
N ALA A 118 2.62 2.75 12.22
CA ALA A 118 2.42 3.89 13.11
C ALA A 118 3.39 3.85 14.31
N HIS A 119 3.59 2.68 14.90
CA HIS A 119 4.52 2.48 16.00
C HIS A 119 5.98 2.76 15.61
N LEU A 120 6.44 2.18 14.50
CA LEU A 120 7.79 2.40 13.99
C LEU A 120 8.02 3.86 13.60
N LYS A 121 6.99 4.56 13.10
CA LYS A 121 7.05 5.98 12.77
C LYS A 121 7.29 6.82 14.01
N GLN A 122 6.53 6.56 15.07
CA GLN A 122 6.69 7.27 16.35
C GLN A 122 8.05 7.01 17.00
N GLN A 123 8.62 5.81 16.81
CA GLN A 123 9.98 5.50 17.24
C GLN A 123 11.08 6.13 16.35
N GLY A 124 10.72 6.83 15.27
CA GLY A 124 11.69 7.37 14.32
C GLY A 124 12.45 6.30 13.53
N LYS A 125 11.96 5.06 13.49
CA LYS A 125 12.60 3.96 12.76
C LYS A 125 12.29 3.98 11.27
N ILE A 126 11.19 4.63 10.87
CA ILE A 126 10.82 4.80 9.45
C ILE A 126 10.68 6.28 9.07
N ASP A 127 11.27 6.65 7.94
CA ASP A 127 11.23 8.02 7.41
C ASP A 127 9.98 8.25 6.54
N SER A 128 9.43 7.18 5.97
CA SER A 128 8.22 7.15 5.16
C SER A 128 6.97 7.57 5.96
N PRO A 129 5.89 7.99 5.28
CA PRO A 129 4.59 8.16 5.92
C PRO A 129 4.10 6.85 6.53
N ALA A 130 3.61 6.89 7.76
CA ALA A 130 3.07 5.71 8.43
C ALA A 130 1.93 5.09 7.61
N GLY A 131 1.98 3.77 7.45
CA GLY A 131 1.03 2.94 6.72
C GLY A 131 1.04 3.12 5.20
N GLY A 132 1.94 3.93 4.64
CA GLY A 132 1.96 4.22 3.21
C GLY A 132 2.09 2.97 2.34
N ILE A 133 3.14 2.18 2.54
CA ILE A 133 3.34 0.93 1.78
C ILE A 133 2.27 -0.12 2.09
N VAL A 134 1.76 -0.16 3.33
CA VAL A 134 0.70 -1.07 3.76
C VAL A 134 -0.60 -0.79 3.00
N ALA A 135 -0.99 0.48 2.91
CA ALA A 135 -2.17 0.92 2.15
C ALA A 135 -2.01 0.67 0.65
N MET A 136 -0.82 0.90 0.10
CA MET A 136 -0.52 0.59 -1.31
C MET A 136 -0.67 -0.91 -1.61
N THR A 137 -0.14 -1.77 -0.75
CA THR A 137 -0.29 -3.21 -0.90
C THR A 137 -1.75 -3.63 -0.83
N MET A 138 -2.54 -3.05 0.08
CA MET A 138 -3.97 -3.33 0.14
C MET A 138 -4.71 -2.86 -1.13
N ALA A 139 -4.41 -1.67 -1.64
CA ALA A 139 -4.98 -1.19 -2.91
C ALA A 139 -4.67 -2.14 -4.07
N LYS A 140 -3.45 -2.64 -4.15
CA LYS A 140 -3.07 -3.65 -5.14
C LYS A 140 -3.90 -4.94 -4.99
N ARG A 141 -4.07 -5.48 -3.77
CA ARG A 141 -4.91 -6.68 -3.53
C ARG A 141 -6.33 -6.50 -4.06
N VAL A 142 -6.91 -5.32 -3.80
CA VAL A 142 -8.28 -4.99 -4.22
C VAL A 142 -8.39 -4.91 -5.74
N GLN A 143 -7.42 -4.28 -6.41
CA GLN A 143 -7.37 -4.20 -7.88
C GLN A 143 -7.21 -5.56 -8.55
N GLU A 144 -6.39 -6.43 -7.99
CA GLU A 144 -6.15 -7.77 -8.52
C GLU A 144 -7.28 -8.76 -8.19
N ALA A 145 -8.38 -8.28 -7.58
CA ALA A 145 -9.48 -9.09 -7.04
C ALA A 145 -9.02 -10.19 -6.07
N ASN A 146 -7.81 -10.03 -5.52
CA ASN A 146 -7.25 -10.89 -4.51
C ASN A 146 -7.86 -10.60 -3.13
N ALA A 147 -8.49 -9.43 -2.95
CA ALA A 147 -9.15 -9.05 -1.69
C ALA A 147 -10.63 -9.43 -1.63
N ARG A 148 -11.02 -10.20 -0.61
CA ARG A 148 -12.42 -10.48 -0.25
C ARG A 148 -12.96 -9.46 0.75
N GLN A 149 -14.29 -9.21 0.73
CA GLN A 149 -14.94 -8.41 1.77
C GLN A 149 -14.66 -9.02 3.15
N GLY A 150 -14.10 -8.23 4.07
CA GLY A 150 -13.74 -8.65 5.43
C GLY A 150 -12.24 -8.92 5.67
N GLU A 151 -11.41 -8.94 4.62
CA GLU A 151 -9.97 -9.25 4.73
C GLU A 151 -9.13 -8.24 5.50
N ILE A 152 -9.69 -7.11 5.95
CA ILE A 152 -8.95 -6.17 6.79
C ILE A 152 -8.46 -6.80 8.11
N TYR A 153 -9.14 -7.87 8.54
CA TYR A 153 -8.83 -8.60 9.77
C TYR A 153 -8.09 -9.91 9.52
N ASP A 154 -8.03 -10.38 8.28
CA ASP A 154 -7.43 -11.67 7.94
C ASP A 154 -5.92 -11.57 7.89
N LYS A 155 -5.25 -12.53 8.54
CA LYS A 155 -3.79 -12.59 8.56
C LYS A 155 -3.25 -13.16 7.27
N SER A 156 -2.22 -12.53 6.74
CA SER A 156 -1.58 -12.89 5.48
C SER A 156 -0.10 -12.50 5.51
N ASN A 157 0.65 -12.98 4.50
CA ASN A 157 2.07 -12.62 4.35
C ASN A 157 2.21 -11.24 3.70
N PHE A 158 1.88 -10.21 4.48
CA PHE A 158 1.96 -8.81 4.07
C PHE A 158 3.38 -8.43 3.62
N LEU A 159 4.42 -9.00 4.24
CA LEU A 159 5.81 -8.75 3.83
C LEU A 159 6.06 -9.15 2.37
N SER A 160 5.70 -10.39 2.00
CA SER A 160 5.89 -10.89 0.63
C SER A 160 5.15 -10.01 -0.39
N GLU A 161 4.00 -9.49 -0.01
CA GLU A 161 3.17 -8.68 -0.90
C GLU A 161 3.65 -7.23 -1.00
N MET A 162 4.19 -6.66 0.09
CA MET A 162 4.89 -5.38 0.04
C MET A 162 6.13 -5.47 -0.84
N GLN A 163 6.90 -6.57 -0.76
CA GLN A 163 8.04 -6.82 -1.65
C GLN A 163 7.58 -6.86 -3.12
N SER A 164 6.52 -7.61 -3.42
CA SER A 164 5.91 -7.64 -4.75
C SER A 164 5.46 -6.25 -5.22
N THR A 165 4.86 -5.45 -4.33
CA THR A 165 4.43 -4.07 -4.62
C THR A 165 5.62 -3.19 -5.00
N LEU A 166 6.75 -3.32 -4.29
CA LEU A 166 7.98 -2.58 -4.61
C LEU A 166 8.62 -3.05 -5.91
N GLU A 167 8.62 -4.35 -6.21
CA GLU A 167 9.09 -4.86 -7.50
C GLU A 167 8.30 -4.27 -8.67
N ASP A 168 6.99 -4.14 -8.52
CA ASP A 168 6.15 -3.53 -9.56
C ASP A 168 6.40 -2.03 -9.69
N CYS A 169 6.65 -1.33 -8.56
CA CYS A 169 7.11 0.07 -8.61
C CYS A 169 8.41 0.17 -9.42
N LEU A 170 9.38 -0.71 -9.19
CA LEU A 170 10.65 -0.74 -9.91
C LEU A 170 10.43 -1.00 -11.42
N LYS A 171 9.64 -2.02 -11.78
CA LYS A 171 9.33 -2.40 -13.17
C LYS A 171 8.62 -1.28 -13.93
N ASN A 172 7.75 -0.53 -13.25
CA ASN A 172 6.97 0.55 -13.83
C ASN A 172 7.70 1.92 -13.80
N GLY A 173 8.95 1.96 -13.32
CA GLY A 173 9.75 3.19 -13.27
C GLY A 173 9.37 4.16 -12.15
N LEU A 174 8.64 3.72 -11.12
CA LEU A 174 8.25 4.49 -9.94
C LEU A 174 9.37 4.50 -8.90
N MET A 175 10.52 5.02 -9.29
CA MET A 175 11.77 4.98 -8.51
C MET A 175 11.66 5.74 -7.18
N ASP A 176 10.96 6.88 -7.17
CA ASP A 176 10.78 7.67 -5.93
C ASP A 176 9.99 6.90 -4.88
N THR A 177 8.91 6.23 -5.29
CA THR A 177 8.09 5.38 -4.43
C THR A 177 8.87 4.16 -3.94
N TYR A 178 9.62 3.51 -4.84
CA TYR A 178 10.49 2.39 -4.48
C TYR A 178 11.51 2.80 -3.42
N MET A 179 12.25 3.89 -3.66
CA MET A 179 13.29 4.38 -2.75
C MET A 179 12.72 4.86 -1.41
N ARG A 180 11.50 5.40 -1.41
CA ARG A 180 10.79 5.83 -0.20
C ARG A 180 10.51 4.66 0.75
N TYR A 181 10.13 3.49 0.22
CA TYR A 181 9.61 2.40 1.03
C TYR A 181 10.54 1.17 1.13
N ILE A 182 11.58 1.06 0.30
CA ILE A 182 12.50 -0.10 0.34
C ILE A 182 13.19 -0.28 1.70
N LYS A 183 13.54 0.82 2.38
CA LYS A 183 14.14 0.77 3.72
C LYS A 183 13.14 0.27 4.77
N GLU A 184 11.89 0.76 4.71
CA GLU A 184 10.81 0.32 5.61
C GLU A 184 10.51 -1.17 5.44
N VAL A 185 10.41 -1.66 4.19
CA VAL A 185 10.22 -3.09 3.92
C VAL A 185 11.40 -3.94 4.41
N GLY A 186 12.63 -3.41 4.32
CA GLY A 186 13.81 -4.04 4.93
C GLY A 186 13.73 -4.17 6.46
N ILE A 187 13.14 -3.17 7.14
CA ILE A 187 12.89 -3.22 8.59
C ILE A 187 11.84 -4.30 8.89
N TYR A 188 10.75 -4.36 8.14
CA TYR A 188 9.74 -5.42 8.31
C TYR A 188 10.32 -6.81 8.11
N ALA A 189 11.18 -7.00 7.11
CA ALA A 189 11.85 -8.28 6.88
C ALA A 189 12.69 -8.73 8.09
N ALA A 190 13.40 -7.80 8.73
CA ALA A 190 14.20 -8.08 9.93
C ALA A 190 13.36 -8.43 11.18
N MET A 191 12.05 -8.17 11.15
CA MET A 191 11.13 -8.51 12.23
C MET A 191 10.51 -9.92 12.07
N THR A 192 10.50 -10.46 10.85
CA THR A 192 9.94 -11.81 10.58
C THR A 192 10.84 -12.90 11.15
N GLY A 193 10.23 -13.99 11.67
CA GLY A 193 10.97 -15.10 12.29
C GLY A 193 11.39 -14.88 13.74
N ARG A 194 10.92 -13.81 14.40
CA ARG A 194 10.88 -13.75 15.88
C ARG A 194 9.81 -14.71 16.38
N SER A 195 10.10 -16.00 16.35
CA SER A 195 9.28 -17.01 17.03
C SER A 195 9.14 -16.63 18.51
N ALA A 196 7.90 -16.59 18.98
CA ALA A 196 7.56 -16.49 20.39
C ALA A 196 8.21 -17.60 21.22
#